data_AF-G8TCK2-F1
#
_entry.id   AF-G8TCK2-F1
#
_cell.length_a   1.000
_cell.length_b   1.000
_cell.length_c   1.000
_cell.angle_alpha   90.00
_cell.angle_beta   90.00
_cell.angle_gamma   90.00
#
_symmetry.space_group_name_H-M   'P 1'
#
loop_
_entity.id
_entity.type
_entity.pdbx_description
1 polymer ?
#
loop_
_entity_poly.entity_id
_entity_poly.type
_entity_poly.pdbx_seq_one_letter_code
_entity_poly.pdbx_strand_id
1 'polypeptide(L)'
;MKKKALQFAIGLLIISNGAFAQAWNGNDLNVDTYRFGNVGIGTTTPRAGLSLGAGNVGKRLLVYDNPATNVQSGFGIDMSNTGGRELTIFHPSNDGVSGKISFGRILESTGAYTETMRITGDGKVGIGTTNPGSFQLAVEGKIAAREILVTSSNNFPDYVFDSKYKLRNLSSLENYINQNKHLPNVPSAADVEKNGGIELGEMNRKLLEKVEELSLYIIEINKKVEKLEKENKAVKKRLMKNKN
;
A
#
# COMPACT_ATOMS: atom_id res chain seq x y z
N MET A 1 -16.13 -33.30 93.01
CA MET A 1 -15.08 -32.78 92.11
C MET A 1 -14.30 -33.96 91.56
N LYS A 2 -13.75 -34.00 90.33
CA LYS A 2 -13.99 -33.24 89.09
C LYS A 2 -13.47 -34.16 87.94
N LYS A 3 -14.22 -34.26 86.84
CA LYS A 3 -13.82 -34.80 85.52
C LYS A 3 -12.98 -36.10 85.48
N LYS A 4 -13.67 -37.25 85.29
CA LYS A 4 -13.07 -38.43 84.63
C LYS A 4 -12.73 -38.12 83.17
N ALA A 5 -11.80 -38.90 82.61
CA ALA A 5 -11.35 -38.81 81.22
C ALA A 5 -12.49 -38.92 80.20
N LEU A 6 -12.38 -38.16 79.11
CA LEU A 6 -13.07 -38.45 77.86
C LEU A 6 -12.15 -38.17 76.66
N GLN A 7 -11.82 -39.28 75.99
CA GLN A 7 -11.35 -39.42 74.61
C GLN A 7 -9.99 -38.83 74.19
N PHE A 8 -9.08 -39.79 74.03
CA PHE A 8 -7.86 -39.76 73.24
C PHE A 8 -8.20 -39.90 71.74
N ALA A 9 -7.41 -39.25 70.88
CA ALA A 9 -7.21 -39.53 69.44
C ALA A 9 -8.42 -39.81 68.52
N ILE A 10 -8.69 -38.87 67.60
CA ILE A 10 -8.65 -39.02 66.12
C ILE A 10 -8.71 -37.60 65.54
N GLY A 11 -7.82 -37.24 64.61
CA GLY A 11 -7.81 -35.88 64.04
C GLY A 11 -6.52 -35.43 63.38
N LEU A 12 -5.88 -36.29 62.59
CA LEU A 12 -4.72 -35.92 61.78
C LEU A 12 -4.99 -36.17 60.30
N LEU A 13 -5.39 -35.12 59.56
CA LEU A 13 -4.91 -34.90 58.20
C LEU A 13 -5.19 -33.47 57.73
N ILE A 14 -4.14 -32.80 57.23
CA ILE A 14 -4.27 -31.56 56.46
C ILE A 14 -4.65 -31.97 55.04
N ILE A 15 -5.76 -31.44 54.51
CA ILE A 15 -5.99 -31.40 53.06
C ILE A 15 -6.19 -29.95 52.66
N SER A 16 -5.25 -29.45 51.85
CA SER A 16 -5.27 -28.12 51.26
C SER A 16 -6.36 -28.01 50.20
N ASN A 17 -7.33 -27.12 50.40
CA ASN A 17 -8.27 -26.72 49.34
C ASN A 17 -7.61 -25.72 48.39
N GLY A 18 -6.67 -26.21 47.57
CA GLY A 18 -6.23 -25.55 46.35
C GLY A 18 -7.26 -25.79 45.25
N ALA A 19 -8.19 -24.86 45.05
CA ALA A 19 -9.27 -25.00 44.08
C ALA A 19 -8.79 -24.72 42.64
N PHE A 20 -8.37 -25.76 41.91
CA PHE A 20 -8.08 -25.69 40.47
C PHE A 20 -8.50 -26.96 39.69
N ALA A 21 -9.81 -27.10 39.43
CA ALA A 21 -10.33 -27.75 38.21
C ALA A 21 -11.85 -27.55 38.15
N GLN A 22 -12.33 -26.77 37.17
CA GLN A 22 -13.73 -26.85 36.73
C GLN A 22 -13.71 -27.40 35.30
N ALA A 23 -14.47 -28.47 35.07
CA ALA A 23 -14.56 -29.18 33.80
C ALA A 23 -15.91 -28.88 33.14
N TRP A 24 -15.90 -28.62 31.83
CA TRP A 24 -17.10 -28.47 31.02
C TRP A 24 -17.75 -29.83 30.75
N ASN A 25 -19.04 -29.98 31.09
CA ASN A 25 -19.91 -31.02 30.58
C ASN A 25 -21.38 -30.55 30.70
N GLY A 26 -21.96 -30.19 29.57
CA GLY A 26 -23.36 -29.81 29.39
C GLY A 26 -23.66 -29.85 27.90
N ASN A 27 -24.81 -30.41 27.50
CA ASN A 27 -25.05 -30.83 26.11
C ASN A 27 -26.08 -29.99 25.34
N ASP A 28 -26.48 -28.84 25.89
CA ASP A 28 -26.63 -27.64 25.05
C ASP A 28 -25.21 -27.08 24.83
N LEU A 29 -24.92 -26.61 23.62
CA LEU A 29 -23.54 -26.47 23.11
C LEU A 29 -22.65 -25.39 23.77
N ASN A 30 -23.05 -24.80 24.91
CA ASN A 30 -22.27 -23.81 25.68
C ASN A 30 -22.48 -24.00 27.19
N VAL A 31 -21.39 -23.95 27.97
CA VAL A 31 -21.37 -24.31 29.40
C VAL A 31 -20.78 -23.16 30.24
N ASP A 32 -21.52 -22.69 31.25
CA ASP A 32 -21.06 -21.61 32.15
C ASP A 32 -20.24 -22.11 33.34
N THR A 33 -19.04 -21.53 33.53
CA THR A 33 -18.09 -21.91 34.59
C THR A 33 -17.23 -20.70 35.03
N TYR A 34 -17.07 -20.48 36.34
CA TYR A 34 -16.47 -19.26 36.93
C TYR A 34 -15.18 -19.57 37.73
N ARG A 35 -14.16 -18.71 37.63
CA ARG A 35 -12.89 -18.83 38.39
C ARG A 35 -12.40 -17.51 38.97
N PHE A 36 -11.66 -17.60 40.08
CA PHE A 36 -10.87 -16.52 40.70
C PHE A 36 -9.37 -16.76 40.56
N GLY A 37 -8.58 -15.71 40.78
CA GLY A 37 -7.20 -15.62 40.32
C GLY A 37 -7.17 -15.16 38.88
N ASN A 38 -6.21 -14.31 38.53
CA ASN A 38 -6.18 -13.71 37.20
C ASN A 38 -6.05 -14.81 36.13
N VAL A 39 -7.03 -14.88 35.23
CA VAL A 39 -7.04 -15.78 34.07
C VAL A 39 -6.13 -15.20 33.00
N GLY A 40 -4.82 -15.32 33.22
CA GLY A 40 -3.87 -15.14 32.15
C GLY A 40 -4.13 -16.16 31.05
N ILE A 41 -4.86 -15.78 29.99
CA ILE A 41 -4.71 -16.43 28.68
C ILE A 41 -3.37 -15.94 28.09
N GLY A 42 -2.27 -16.26 28.78
CA GLY A 42 -0.90 -15.86 28.45
C GLY A 42 -0.18 -14.93 29.44
N THR A 43 -0.34 -15.06 30.77
CA THR A 43 0.44 -14.24 31.73
C THR A 43 0.52 -14.84 33.15
N THR A 44 1.53 -14.49 33.97
CA THR A 44 2.01 -15.34 35.10
C THR A 44 2.06 -14.71 36.50
N THR A 45 2.67 -13.53 36.68
CA THR A 45 1.98 -12.47 37.43
C THR A 45 1.07 -11.86 36.40
N PRO A 46 -0.22 -12.24 36.37
CA PRO A 46 -1.00 -11.90 35.21
C PRO A 46 -1.12 -10.39 35.14
N ARG A 47 -0.50 -9.78 34.11
CA ARG A 47 -0.31 -8.32 34.05
C ARG A 47 -1.65 -7.56 33.89
N ALA A 48 -2.71 -8.33 33.69
CA ALA A 48 -4.14 -8.10 33.79
C ALA A 48 -4.84 -9.48 33.96
N GLY A 49 -6.09 -9.48 34.43
CA GLY A 49 -6.91 -10.67 34.70
C GLY A 49 -7.37 -11.47 33.48
N LEU A 50 -7.27 -10.85 32.29
CA LEU A 50 -7.08 -11.51 30.99
C LEU A 50 -6.03 -10.67 30.27
N SER A 51 -4.76 -10.85 30.60
CA SER A 51 -3.75 -10.54 29.60
C SER A 51 -3.55 -11.72 28.66
N LEU A 52 -3.53 -11.39 27.38
CA LEU A 52 -2.57 -11.98 26.45
C LEU A 52 -1.14 -11.45 26.76
N GLY A 53 -0.67 -11.57 28.00
CA GLY A 53 0.64 -11.08 28.48
C GLY A 53 0.85 -9.58 28.37
N ALA A 54 1.44 -9.21 27.24
CA ALA A 54 1.22 -7.93 26.64
C ALA A 54 -0.27 -7.83 26.24
N GLY A 55 -1.24 -7.71 27.17
CA GLY A 55 -2.67 -7.90 26.87
C GLY A 55 -3.66 -7.10 27.74
N ASN A 56 -4.45 -6.15 27.26
CA ASN A 56 -5.08 -6.12 25.95
C ASN A 56 -5.17 -4.71 25.33
N VAL A 57 -6.31 -4.00 25.26
CA VAL A 57 -6.54 -2.86 24.31
C VAL A 57 -6.51 -3.39 22.86
N GLY A 58 -7.46 -2.90 22.04
CA GLY A 58 -7.95 -3.53 20.79
C GLY A 58 -8.33 -5.00 20.92
N LYS A 59 -8.85 -5.59 19.83
CA LYS A 59 -9.76 -6.74 19.92
C LYS A 59 -9.06 -8.10 20.07
N ARG A 60 -8.48 -8.34 21.24
CA ARG A 60 -7.61 -9.49 21.58
C ARG A 60 -8.39 -10.81 21.76
N LEU A 61 -9.47 -10.92 21.01
CA LEU A 61 -10.66 -11.73 21.21
C LEU A 61 -11.57 -11.49 19.99
N LEU A 62 -12.06 -12.54 19.33
CA LEU A 62 -13.16 -12.39 18.36
C LEU A 62 -14.47 -12.19 19.12
N VAL A 63 -15.32 -11.28 18.65
CA VAL A 63 -16.36 -10.69 19.50
C VAL A 63 -17.77 -11.23 19.23
N TYR A 64 -18.20 -11.35 17.98
CA TYR A 64 -19.56 -11.81 17.69
C TYR A 64 -19.70 -12.38 16.29
N ASP A 65 -20.77 -13.14 16.16
CA ASP A 65 -20.99 -14.14 15.13
C ASP A 65 -22.47 -14.06 14.75
N ASN A 66 -22.78 -13.07 13.90
CA ASN A 66 -24.13 -12.85 13.36
C ASN A 66 -25.16 -12.75 14.53
N PRO A 67 -26.39 -13.31 14.46
CA PRO A 67 -27.36 -13.37 13.38
C PRO A 67 -28.52 -12.41 13.72
N ALA A 68 -28.59 -11.21 13.16
CA ALA A 68 -29.19 -11.08 11.83
C ALA A 68 -28.69 -9.88 10.98
N THR A 69 -28.01 -8.89 11.57
CA THR A 69 -27.67 -7.63 10.84
C THR A 69 -26.37 -6.94 11.27
N ASN A 70 -26.06 -6.84 12.56
CA ASN A 70 -24.92 -6.03 13.03
C ASN A 70 -23.62 -6.85 13.10
N VAL A 71 -23.33 -7.50 11.96
CA VAL A 71 -22.35 -8.58 11.75
C VAL A 71 -20.91 -8.13 12.06
N GLN A 72 -20.03 -9.08 12.35
CA GLN A 72 -18.66 -8.86 12.84
C GLN A 72 -17.74 -10.03 12.41
N SER A 73 -16.42 -9.85 12.53
CA SER A 73 -15.44 -10.89 12.85
C SER A 73 -14.02 -10.33 12.97
N GLY A 74 -13.21 -10.90 13.87
CA GLY A 74 -11.74 -10.83 13.76
C GLY A 74 -10.95 -10.42 15.02
N PHE A 75 -9.63 -10.53 14.90
CA PHE A 75 -8.63 -10.47 15.98
C PHE A 75 -7.80 -9.17 15.89
N GLY A 76 -7.44 -8.61 17.04
CA GLY A 76 -6.92 -7.24 17.28
C GLY A 76 -5.92 -7.20 18.45
N ILE A 77 -4.74 -6.56 18.37
CA ILE A 77 -3.72 -6.55 19.46
C ILE A 77 -3.08 -5.15 19.71
N ASP A 78 -3.48 -4.40 20.77
CA ASP A 78 -3.35 -2.91 20.78
C ASP A 78 -2.99 -2.19 22.14
N MET A 79 -2.21 -2.76 23.08
CA MET A 79 -1.92 -2.21 24.47
C MET A 79 -1.44 -0.73 24.69
N SER A 80 -2.23 0.32 24.38
CA SER A 80 -1.97 1.73 24.77
C SER A 80 -3.22 2.64 24.69
N ASN A 81 -3.60 3.30 25.79
CA ASN A 81 -4.82 4.14 25.89
C ASN A 81 -4.68 5.57 25.31
N THR A 82 -3.54 5.93 24.72
CA THR A 82 -3.26 7.31 24.27
C THR A 82 -2.83 7.38 22.79
N GLY A 83 -3.03 6.29 22.05
CA GLY A 83 -2.49 6.14 20.69
C GLY A 83 -2.06 4.72 20.33
N GLY A 84 -2.51 3.71 21.08
CA GLY A 84 -2.60 2.32 20.62
C GLY A 84 -1.30 1.56 20.37
N ARG A 85 -1.50 0.28 20.04
CA ARG A 85 -0.57 -0.63 19.34
C ARG A 85 -1.40 -1.29 18.21
N GLU A 86 -0.88 -2.15 17.34
CA GLU A 86 -1.84 -2.91 16.50
C GLU A 86 -1.38 -4.26 15.95
N LEU A 87 -2.39 -5.14 15.84
CA LEU A 87 -2.56 -6.09 14.76
C LEU A 87 -4.07 -6.38 14.67
N THR A 88 -4.80 -5.75 13.74
CA THR A 88 -6.27 -5.88 13.63
C THR A 88 -6.71 -6.36 12.25
N ILE A 89 -7.48 -7.45 12.23
CA ILE A 89 -8.18 -7.97 11.05
C ILE A 89 -9.68 -7.82 11.33
N PHE A 90 -10.42 -7.02 10.53
CA PHE A 90 -11.86 -6.84 10.73
C PHE A 90 -12.63 -6.43 9.45
N HIS A 91 -13.86 -6.95 9.33
CA HIS A 91 -15.01 -6.42 8.59
C HIS A 91 -16.28 -7.05 9.22
N PRO A 92 -17.48 -6.45 9.12
CA PRO A 92 -18.02 -5.68 7.99
C PRO A 92 -18.44 -4.25 8.33
N SER A 93 -18.93 -3.55 7.30
CA SER A 93 -19.70 -2.31 7.39
C SER A 93 -21.01 -2.48 6.62
N ASN A 94 -22.09 -1.84 7.06
CA ASN A 94 -23.41 -1.94 6.41
C ASN A 94 -23.47 -1.15 5.09
N ASP A 95 -22.43 -0.38 4.77
CA ASP A 95 -22.27 0.44 3.56
C ASP A 95 -21.31 -0.16 2.51
N GLY A 96 -20.52 -1.18 2.87
CA GLY A 96 -19.54 -1.82 2.00
C GLY A 96 -18.24 -1.04 1.75
N VAL A 97 -18.00 0.07 2.44
CA VAL A 97 -16.86 0.98 2.18
C VAL A 97 -16.01 1.26 3.44
N SER A 98 -16.61 1.21 4.63
CA SER A 98 -16.03 1.83 5.84
C SER A 98 -15.05 0.97 6.66
N GLY A 99 -14.95 -0.34 6.40
CA GLY A 99 -13.99 -1.20 7.12
C GLY A 99 -12.56 -1.11 6.56
N LYS A 100 -11.57 -1.70 7.24
CA LYS A 100 -10.17 -1.75 6.77
C LYS A 100 -9.33 -2.80 7.51
N ILE A 101 -8.21 -3.19 6.90
CA ILE A 101 -7.11 -3.95 7.52
C ILE A 101 -5.92 -2.99 7.66
N SER A 102 -5.27 -2.94 8.82
CA SER A 102 -4.11 -2.08 9.07
C SER A 102 -2.95 -2.82 9.74
N PHE A 103 -1.74 -2.45 9.33
CA PHE A 103 -0.47 -2.93 9.86
C PHE A 103 0.38 -1.73 10.29
N GLY A 104 1.09 -1.86 11.41
CA GLY A 104 1.93 -0.79 11.92
C GLY A 104 2.77 -1.23 13.11
N ARG A 105 3.45 -0.26 13.73
CA ARG A 105 4.39 -0.49 14.83
C ARG A 105 4.24 0.58 15.90
N ILE A 106 4.89 0.37 17.04
CA ILE A 106 4.95 1.33 18.14
C ILE A 106 6.37 1.81 18.28
N LEU A 107 6.58 3.11 18.49
CA LEU A 107 7.87 3.61 18.96
C LEU A 107 7.96 3.35 20.48
N GLU A 108 8.91 2.53 20.91
CA GLU A 108 9.12 2.25 22.34
C GLU A 108 9.39 3.51 23.17
N SER A 109 10.00 4.54 22.55
CA SER A 109 10.31 5.82 23.17
C SER A 109 9.10 6.74 23.41
N THR A 110 7.98 6.53 22.71
CA THR A 110 6.79 7.41 22.81
C THR A 110 5.48 6.66 23.11
N GLY A 111 5.45 5.34 22.95
CA GLY A 111 4.24 4.53 23.11
C GLY A 111 3.18 4.75 22.02
N ALA A 112 3.48 5.53 20.98
CA ALA A 112 2.56 5.86 19.90
C ALA A 112 2.62 4.84 18.76
N TYR A 113 1.46 4.39 18.29
CA TYR A 113 1.34 3.61 17.07
C TYR A 113 1.61 4.45 15.82
N THR A 114 2.19 3.82 14.81
CA THR A 114 2.37 4.36 13.46
C THR A 114 1.92 3.30 12.48
N GLU A 115 0.80 3.57 11.78
CA GLU A 115 0.33 2.75 10.67
C GLU A 115 1.37 2.81 9.54
N THR A 116 1.79 1.66 9.02
CA THR A 116 2.76 1.55 7.93
C THR A 116 2.14 1.01 6.64
N MET A 117 1.03 0.29 6.73
CA MET A 117 0.28 -0.22 5.57
C MET A 117 -1.20 -0.42 5.92
N ARG A 118 -2.09 -0.23 4.94
CA ARG A 118 -3.51 -0.62 5.03
C ARG A 118 -4.09 -1.19 3.75
N ILE A 119 -5.24 -1.86 3.89
CA ILE A 119 -6.19 -2.16 2.82
C ILE A 119 -7.56 -1.57 3.26
N THR A 120 -8.16 -0.71 2.44
CA THR A 120 -9.48 -0.09 2.70
C THR A 120 -10.64 -1.02 2.34
N GLY A 121 -11.87 -0.65 2.71
CA GLY A 121 -13.09 -1.43 2.40
C GLY A 121 -13.38 -1.56 0.91
N ASP A 122 -13.03 -0.53 0.11
CA ASP A 122 -13.04 -0.56 -1.35
C ASP A 122 -11.79 -1.23 -1.97
N GLY A 123 -10.97 -1.90 -1.15
CA GLY A 123 -9.86 -2.76 -1.60
C GLY A 123 -8.57 -2.03 -1.98
N LYS A 124 -8.45 -0.72 -1.73
CA LYS A 124 -7.24 0.07 -2.04
C LYS A 124 -6.16 -0.14 -1.00
N VAL A 125 -4.92 -0.23 -1.46
CA VAL A 125 -3.74 -0.43 -0.61
C VAL A 125 -3.03 0.90 -0.38
N GLY A 126 -2.74 1.23 0.88
CA GLY A 126 -1.85 2.33 1.26
C GLY A 126 -0.58 1.79 1.91
N ILE A 127 0.60 2.29 1.51
CA ILE A 127 1.89 2.01 2.17
C ILE A 127 2.51 3.35 2.55
N GLY A 128 2.83 3.54 3.83
CA GLY A 128 3.26 4.83 4.38
C GLY A 128 2.16 5.90 4.49
N THR A 129 1.01 5.70 3.83
CA THR A 129 -0.13 6.63 3.84
C THR A 129 -1.42 5.96 4.29
N THR A 130 -2.28 6.74 4.94
CA THR A 130 -3.62 6.30 5.37
C THR A 130 -4.72 6.65 4.35
N ASN A 131 -4.41 7.44 3.32
CA ASN A 131 -5.37 7.88 2.30
C ASN A 131 -4.89 7.51 0.89
N PRO A 132 -5.30 6.35 0.33
CA PRO A 132 -4.98 5.97 -1.04
C PRO A 132 -5.67 6.84 -2.12
N GLY A 133 -6.65 7.68 -1.75
CA GLY A 133 -7.37 8.54 -2.68
C GLY A 133 -8.07 7.75 -3.80
N SER A 134 -7.74 8.08 -5.05
CA SER A 134 -8.22 7.42 -6.26
C SER A 134 -7.37 6.21 -6.69
N PHE A 135 -6.24 5.93 -6.04
CA PHE A 135 -5.30 4.89 -6.45
C PHE A 135 -5.60 3.54 -5.80
N GLN A 136 -5.52 2.44 -6.57
CA GLN A 136 -5.61 1.08 -6.02
C GLN A 136 -4.40 0.71 -5.16
N LEU A 137 -3.24 1.33 -5.41
CA LEU A 137 -2.04 1.25 -4.59
C LEU A 137 -1.41 2.65 -4.50
N ALA A 138 -1.35 3.21 -3.29
CA ALA A 138 -0.66 4.45 -2.98
C ALA A 138 0.55 4.16 -2.08
N VAL A 139 1.72 4.72 -2.43
CA VAL A 139 2.97 4.53 -1.67
C VAL A 139 3.60 5.89 -1.36
N GLU A 140 3.65 6.25 -0.09
CA GLU A 140 4.32 7.46 0.40
C GLU A 140 5.82 7.18 0.61
N GLY A 141 6.53 7.03 -0.51
CA GLY A 141 7.94 6.64 -0.52
C GLY A 141 8.44 6.23 -1.91
N LYS A 142 9.63 5.62 -1.96
CA LYS A 142 10.21 5.07 -3.20
C LYS A 142 9.94 3.58 -3.29
N ILE A 143 9.56 3.12 -4.49
CA ILE A 143 9.43 1.70 -4.83
C ILE A 143 10.73 1.26 -5.51
N ALA A 144 11.32 0.16 -5.04
CA ALA A 144 12.39 -0.55 -5.74
C ALA A 144 11.83 -1.85 -6.31
N ALA A 145 12.00 -2.07 -7.61
CA ALA A 145 11.55 -3.26 -8.31
C ALA A 145 12.65 -3.74 -9.26
N ARG A 146 12.72 -5.05 -9.53
CA ARG A 146 13.59 -5.60 -10.59
C ARG A 146 12.99 -5.35 -11.98
N GLU A 147 11.68 -5.37 -12.06
CA GLU A 147 10.90 -5.21 -13.29
C GLU A 147 9.50 -4.68 -12.93
N ILE A 148 8.91 -3.88 -13.82
CA ILE A 148 7.52 -3.41 -13.73
C ILE A 148 6.93 -3.49 -15.13
N LEU A 149 5.93 -4.36 -15.33
CA LEU A 149 5.12 -4.37 -16.53
C LEU A 149 4.00 -3.33 -16.39
N VAL A 150 4.08 -2.24 -17.14
CA VAL A 150 3.00 -1.24 -17.21
C VAL A 150 2.02 -1.66 -18.31
N THR A 151 0.86 -2.21 -17.91
CA THR A 151 -0.20 -2.59 -18.84
C THR A 151 -0.90 -1.36 -19.39
N SER A 152 -0.63 -1.01 -20.65
CA SER A 152 -1.35 0.05 -21.37
C SER A 152 -2.62 -0.51 -22.05
N SER A 153 -3.74 0.19 -21.93
CA SER A 153 -4.92 -0.01 -22.77
C SER A 153 -4.83 0.72 -24.12
N ASN A 154 -3.86 1.62 -24.27
CA ASN A 154 -3.70 2.52 -25.40
C ASN A 154 -2.60 2.01 -26.34
N ASN A 155 -2.77 2.16 -27.64
CA ASN A 155 -1.80 1.75 -28.66
C ASN A 155 -0.41 2.36 -28.41
N PHE A 156 0.62 1.56 -28.66
CA PHE A 156 1.99 2.04 -28.81
C PHE A 156 2.09 3.04 -30.00
N PRO A 157 3.07 3.96 -29.97
CA PRO A 157 3.09 5.13 -30.85
C PRO A 157 3.47 4.85 -32.31
N ASP A 158 3.71 3.59 -32.72
CA ASP A 158 4.07 3.12 -34.06
C ASP A 158 3.25 3.76 -35.21
N TYR A 159 2.06 4.29 -34.94
CA TYR A 159 1.29 5.15 -35.85
C TYR A 159 2.07 6.36 -36.39
N VAL A 160 3.14 6.81 -35.72
CA VAL A 160 4.05 7.87 -36.19
C VAL A 160 4.68 7.49 -37.54
N PHE A 161 4.83 6.19 -37.82
CA PHE A 161 5.37 5.67 -39.08
C PHE A 161 4.31 5.42 -40.17
N ASP A 162 3.01 5.64 -39.90
CA ASP A 162 1.99 5.54 -40.96
C ASP A 162 2.17 6.65 -42.00
N SER A 163 2.02 6.29 -43.28
CA SER A 163 1.94 7.21 -44.43
C SER A 163 1.04 8.44 -44.25
N LYS A 164 0.01 8.36 -43.40
CA LYS A 164 -0.97 9.41 -43.10
C LYS A 164 -0.55 10.29 -41.92
N TYR A 165 0.50 9.93 -41.19
CA TYR A 165 0.98 10.70 -40.04
C TYR A 165 1.52 12.06 -40.49
N LYS A 166 0.98 13.12 -39.90
CA LYS A 166 1.35 14.51 -40.23
C LYS A 166 2.44 15.00 -39.29
N LEU A 167 3.68 14.60 -39.56
CA LEU A 167 4.85 15.14 -38.86
C LEU A 167 4.85 16.68 -38.91
N ARG A 168 4.98 17.32 -37.75
CA ARG A 168 5.01 18.79 -37.64
C ARG A 168 6.25 19.33 -38.35
N ASN A 169 6.16 20.46 -39.06
CA ASN A 169 7.36 21.08 -39.63
C ASN A 169 8.22 21.74 -38.52
N LEU A 170 9.54 21.75 -38.68
CA LEU A 170 10.47 22.23 -37.65
C LEU A 170 10.26 23.70 -37.25
N SER A 171 9.89 24.60 -38.17
CA SER A 171 9.63 26.00 -37.85
C SER A 171 8.37 26.18 -36.97
N SER A 172 7.32 25.40 -37.23
CA SER A 172 6.13 25.37 -36.37
C SER A 172 6.38 24.67 -35.02
N LEU A 173 7.34 23.75 -34.94
CA LEU A 173 7.79 23.16 -33.68
C LEU A 173 8.61 24.17 -32.86
N GLU A 174 9.56 24.86 -33.49
CA GLU A 174 10.36 25.93 -32.88
C GLU A 174 9.47 27.06 -32.32
N ASN A 175 8.52 27.57 -33.12
CA ASN A 175 7.56 28.58 -32.66
C ASN A 175 6.74 28.09 -31.45
N TYR A 176 6.31 26.82 -31.45
CA TYR A 176 5.59 26.24 -30.32
C TYR A 176 6.45 26.17 -29.06
N ILE A 177 7.70 25.70 -29.17
CA ILE A 177 8.64 25.60 -28.03
C ILE A 177 8.96 27.00 -27.50
N ASN A 178 9.19 27.98 -28.38
CA ASN A 178 9.49 29.36 -28.01
C ASN A 178 8.33 30.02 -27.24
N GLN A 179 7.08 29.70 -27.60
CA GLN A 179 5.88 30.21 -26.93
C GLN A 179 5.54 29.46 -25.63
N ASN A 180 5.54 28.12 -25.65
CA ASN A 180 4.99 27.28 -24.58
C ASN A 180 6.04 26.73 -23.61
N LYS A 181 7.33 26.78 -23.96
CA LYS A 181 8.47 26.27 -23.17
C LYS A 181 8.47 24.76 -22.87
N HIS A 182 7.64 23.98 -23.56
CA HIS A 182 7.66 22.52 -23.55
C HIS A 182 7.37 21.94 -24.94
N LEU A 183 7.54 20.63 -25.11
CA LEU A 183 7.22 19.92 -26.36
C LEU A 183 5.71 19.70 -26.52
N PRO A 184 5.19 19.66 -27.77
CA PRO A 184 3.80 19.26 -28.03
C PRO A 184 3.48 17.88 -27.44
N ASN A 185 2.25 17.72 -26.94
CA ASN A 185 1.71 16.51 -26.30
C ASN A 185 2.35 16.09 -24.95
N VAL A 186 3.53 16.62 -24.62
CA VAL A 186 4.20 16.46 -23.32
C VAL A 186 3.63 17.50 -22.34
N PRO A 187 3.26 17.13 -21.10
CA PRO A 187 2.75 18.09 -20.11
C PRO A 187 3.80 19.14 -19.74
N SER A 188 3.35 20.37 -19.45
CA SER A 188 4.24 21.41 -18.93
C SER A 188 4.60 21.13 -17.46
N ALA A 189 5.65 21.79 -16.94
CA ALA A 189 5.99 21.71 -15.53
C ALA A 189 4.83 22.16 -14.62
N ALA A 190 4.09 23.19 -15.03
CA ALA A 190 2.91 23.68 -14.32
C ALA A 190 1.74 22.67 -14.34
N ASP A 191 1.56 21.91 -15.43
CA ASP A 191 0.56 20.84 -15.48
C ASP A 191 0.94 19.69 -14.54
N VAL A 192 2.22 19.31 -14.49
CA VAL A 192 2.73 18.26 -13.59
C VAL A 192 2.56 18.66 -12.12
N GLU A 193 2.88 19.91 -11.77
CA GLU A 193 2.68 20.45 -10.43
C GLU A 193 1.20 20.50 -10.05
N LYS A 194 0.34 21.02 -10.94
CA LYS A 194 -1.12 21.09 -10.74
C LYS A 194 -1.76 19.71 -10.58
N ASN A 195 -1.30 18.71 -11.32
CA ASN A 195 -1.81 17.35 -11.27
C ASN A 195 -1.16 16.50 -10.16
N GLY A 196 -0.16 17.03 -9.46
CA GLY A 196 0.56 16.33 -8.39
C GLY A 196 1.51 15.21 -8.86
N GLY A 197 1.79 15.09 -10.16
CA GLY A 197 2.67 14.04 -10.70
C GLY A 197 2.50 13.75 -12.19
N ILE A 198 3.06 12.61 -12.62
CA ILE A 198 2.96 12.07 -13.97
C ILE A 198 2.50 10.61 -13.95
N GLU A 199 1.71 10.22 -14.94
CA GLU A 199 1.39 8.82 -15.21
C GLU A 199 2.57 8.17 -15.96
N LEU A 200 3.25 7.22 -15.32
CA LEU A 200 4.48 6.62 -15.86
C LEU A 200 4.28 5.97 -17.25
N GLY A 201 3.16 5.27 -17.45
CA GLY A 201 2.83 4.63 -18.73
C GLY A 201 2.63 5.64 -19.86
N GLU A 202 1.76 6.62 -19.64
CA GLU A 202 1.49 7.68 -20.63
C GLU A 202 2.72 8.56 -20.89
N MET A 203 3.55 8.84 -19.88
CA MET A 203 4.79 9.59 -20.08
C MET A 203 5.80 8.77 -20.91
N ASN A 204 5.99 7.48 -20.62
CA ASN A 204 6.85 6.61 -21.43
C ASN A 204 6.35 6.49 -22.88
N ARG A 205 5.02 6.36 -23.09
CA ARG A 205 4.39 6.34 -24.41
C ARG A 205 4.63 7.65 -25.18
N LYS A 206 4.46 8.80 -24.53
CA LYS A 206 4.72 10.13 -25.11
C LYS A 206 6.20 10.35 -25.42
N LEU A 207 7.11 9.87 -24.57
CA LEU A 207 8.54 9.92 -24.83
C LEU A 207 8.92 9.07 -26.05
N LEU A 208 8.36 7.87 -26.18
CA LEU A 208 8.57 7.02 -27.36
C LEU A 208 8.00 7.68 -28.63
N GLU A 209 6.80 8.28 -28.59
CA GLU A 209 6.26 9.09 -29.69
C GLU A 209 7.24 10.19 -30.13
N LYS A 210 7.88 10.89 -29.18
CA LYS A 210 8.89 11.93 -29.50
C LYS A 210 10.17 11.31 -30.08
N VAL A 211 10.60 10.13 -29.64
CA VAL A 211 11.78 9.41 -30.19
C VAL A 211 11.53 8.98 -31.64
N GLU A 212 10.31 8.55 -31.96
CA GLU A 212 9.92 8.18 -33.33
C GLU A 212 9.82 9.41 -34.25
N GLU A 213 9.23 10.51 -33.78
CA GLU A 213 9.23 11.79 -34.51
C GLU A 213 10.66 12.31 -34.75
N LEU A 214 11.53 12.26 -33.73
CA LEU A 214 12.95 12.61 -33.86
C LEU A 214 13.67 11.72 -34.89
N SER A 215 13.34 10.43 -34.92
CA SER A 215 13.87 9.51 -35.93
C SER A 215 13.47 9.92 -37.35
N LEU A 216 12.22 10.34 -37.56
CA LEU A 216 11.77 10.89 -38.85
C LEU A 216 12.48 12.20 -39.22
N TYR A 217 12.65 13.13 -38.28
CA TYR A 217 13.42 14.36 -38.53
C TYR A 217 14.88 14.07 -38.90
N ILE A 218 15.54 13.12 -38.23
CA ILE A 218 16.91 12.70 -38.54
C ILE A 218 16.99 12.13 -39.96
N ILE A 219 16.03 11.29 -40.36
CA ILE A 219 15.95 10.76 -41.74
C ILE A 219 15.75 11.88 -42.76
N GLU A 220 14.90 12.87 -42.47
CA GLU A 220 14.69 14.04 -43.35
C GLU A 220 15.97 14.90 -43.46
N ILE A 221 16.65 15.15 -42.34
CA ILE A 221 17.91 15.90 -42.29
C ILE A 221 19.00 15.17 -43.08
N ASN A 222 19.17 13.85 -42.89
CA ASN A 222 20.17 13.09 -43.64
C ASN A 222 19.92 13.16 -45.17
N LYS A 223 18.66 13.02 -45.60
CA LYS A 223 18.27 13.20 -47.02
C LYS A 223 18.63 14.60 -47.55
N LYS A 224 18.49 15.66 -46.74
CA LYS A 224 18.90 17.02 -47.09
C LYS A 224 20.43 17.16 -47.15
N VAL A 225 21.16 16.59 -46.19
CA VAL A 225 22.64 16.59 -46.17
C VAL A 225 23.20 15.90 -47.41
N GLU A 226 22.73 14.69 -47.73
CA GLU A 226 23.16 13.98 -48.95
C GLU A 226 22.90 14.78 -50.23
N LYS A 227 21.76 15.48 -50.31
CA LYS A 227 21.44 16.36 -51.43
C LYS A 227 22.42 17.53 -51.52
N LEU A 228 22.65 18.25 -50.42
CA LEU A 228 23.59 19.35 -50.35
C LEU A 228 25.03 18.92 -50.64
N GLU A 229 25.44 17.71 -50.24
CA GLU A 229 26.73 17.15 -50.62
C GLU A 229 26.85 16.89 -52.13
N LYS A 230 25.82 16.29 -52.74
CA LYS A 230 25.77 16.02 -54.19
C LYS A 230 25.84 17.34 -54.97
N GLU A 231 25.10 18.36 -54.53
CA GLU A 231 25.13 19.71 -55.10
C GLU A 231 26.50 20.37 -54.92
N ASN A 232 27.10 20.33 -53.73
CA ASN A 232 28.44 20.85 -53.46
C ASN A 232 29.53 20.16 -54.31
N LYS A 233 29.46 18.83 -54.48
CA LYS A 233 30.36 18.06 -55.35
C LYS A 233 30.22 18.51 -56.81
N ALA A 234 28.99 18.76 -57.29
CA ALA A 234 28.73 19.27 -58.63
C ALA A 234 29.24 20.71 -58.84
N VAL A 235 29.02 21.61 -57.87
CA VAL A 235 29.52 23.00 -57.91
C VAL A 235 31.06 23.03 -57.92
N LYS A 236 31.72 22.27 -57.04
CA LYS A 236 33.20 22.16 -57.03
C LYS A 236 33.75 21.69 -58.39
N LYS A 237 33.11 20.70 -59.02
CA LYS A 237 33.50 20.21 -60.36
C LYS A 237 33.35 21.29 -61.46
N ARG A 238 32.29 22.12 -61.40
CA ARG A 238 32.10 23.26 -62.31
C ARG A 238 33.18 24.33 -62.11
N LEU A 239 33.50 24.67 -60.85
CA LEU A 239 34.53 25.66 -60.52
C LEU A 239 35.94 25.21 -60.97
N MET A 240 36.26 23.92 -60.87
CA MET A 240 37.52 23.39 -61.41
C MET A 240 37.57 23.43 -62.94
N LYS A 241 36.45 23.14 -63.62
CA LYS A 241 36.40 23.20 -65.09
C LYS A 241 36.57 24.63 -65.65
N ASN A 242 36.16 25.65 -64.90
CA ASN A 242 36.27 27.06 -65.31
C ASN A 242 37.61 27.72 -64.90
N LYS A 243 38.53 26.99 -64.27
CA LYS A 243 39.88 27.47 -63.91
C LYS A 243 40.99 26.93 -64.83
N ASN A 244 40.63 26.04 -65.74
CA ASN A 244 41.48 25.48 -66.80
C ASN A 244 40.98 25.98 -68.16
#